data_AF-A0A1X2EMH5-F1
#
_entry.id   AF-A0A1X2EMH5-F1
#
_cell.length_a   1.000
_cell.length_b   1.000
_cell.length_c   1.000
_cell.angle_alpha   90.00
_cell.angle_beta   90.00
_cell.angle_gamma   90.00
#
_symmetry.space_group_name_H-M   'P 1'
#
loop_
_entity.id
_entity.type
_entity.pdbx_description
1 polymer ?
#
loop_
_entity_poly.entity_id
_entity_poly.type
_entity_poly.pdbx_seq_one_letter_code
_entity_poly.pdbx_strand_id
1 'polypeptide(L)'
;MAAPGPAHADPPTSDSRLPPLAPGQVVRLGPTAGTGTPTRDYGIGATDLCEFMQFPTEVLQVCGDSFAGQGVGFGGWYSPIALHVDTDSIGAPDGVTYSGVTGVFEPLLADPTPPGASQLPAGVVEINRKNYLLVTTTTRLVPTSSRLVRAEAGRAGWETVPGSLRAADYRGGGQTQISGYYDPIPTPESSTGWVYIVANNFDRSAPVVLYRVPPEGFGDRSGWQGWAAGPEFAGGGWGNTPTPLWPDQVGEMSFKQIDGKAVLSYFNATTGNMEIRVANDPTSLGSAPVTTVVQHADWPAWPEPVESLPDPGDNRLAQPYGGYLSPGSTLDEVRVFVSQWNTSPRDRSPYRVIQFAVNPFKPW
;
A
#
# COMPACT_ATOMS: atom_id res chain seq x y z
N MET A 1 27.09 -10.26 -61.80
CA MET A 1 27.41 -10.05 -60.37
C MET A 1 26.39 -9.07 -59.82
N ALA A 2 25.45 -9.55 -59.00
CA ALA A 2 24.44 -8.71 -58.37
C ALA A 2 25.01 -8.13 -57.07
N ALA A 3 24.81 -6.83 -56.84
CA ALA A 3 25.25 -6.16 -55.61
C ALA A 3 24.43 -6.66 -54.41
N PRO A 4 25.03 -6.83 -53.22
CA PRO A 4 24.29 -7.20 -52.03
C PRO A 4 23.43 -6.01 -51.58
N GLY A 5 22.15 -6.27 -51.32
CA GLY A 5 21.24 -5.27 -50.76
C GLY A 5 21.64 -4.89 -49.33
N PRO A 6 21.26 -3.69 -48.86
CA PRO A 6 21.58 -3.25 -47.51
C PRO A 6 20.86 -4.15 -46.50
N ALA A 7 21.63 -4.79 -45.62
CA ALA A 7 21.08 -5.44 -44.45
C ALA A 7 20.61 -4.35 -43.48
N HIS A 8 19.30 -4.13 -43.42
CA HIS A 8 18.69 -3.42 -42.30
C HIS A 8 18.73 -4.37 -41.11
N ALA A 9 19.59 -4.07 -40.13
CA ALA A 9 19.42 -4.61 -38.80
C ALA A 9 18.21 -3.91 -38.17
N ASP A 10 17.17 -4.65 -37.86
CA ASP A 10 16.13 -4.16 -36.97
C ASP A 10 16.79 -3.75 -35.64
N PRO A 11 16.49 -2.56 -35.09
CA PRO A 11 17.01 -2.20 -33.78
C PRO A 11 16.51 -3.23 -32.76
N PRO A 12 17.34 -3.66 -31.79
CA PRO A 12 16.84 -4.50 -30.71
C PRO A 12 15.77 -3.72 -29.97
N THR A 13 14.52 -4.11 -30.13
CA THR A 13 13.47 -3.78 -29.17
C THR A 13 13.88 -4.46 -27.87
N SER A 14 14.46 -3.71 -26.95
CA SER A 14 14.53 -4.15 -25.57
C SER A 14 13.10 -4.26 -25.09
N ASP A 15 12.49 -5.43 -25.21
CA ASP A 15 11.28 -5.76 -24.48
C ASP A 15 11.65 -5.68 -23.00
N SER A 16 11.47 -4.49 -22.42
CA SER A 16 11.86 -4.09 -21.08
C SER A 16 10.89 -4.66 -20.04
N ARG A 17 10.44 -5.90 -20.22
CA ARG A 17 9.51 -6.58 -19.32
C ARG A 17 10.26 -7.66 -18.56
N LEU A 18 9.84 -7.90 -17.33
CA LEU A 18 10.37 -9.02 -16.56
C LEU A 18 10.04 -10.34 -17.30
N PRO A 19 10.90 -11.37 -17.19
CA PRO A 19 10.54 -12.71 -17.63
C PRO A 19 9.24 -13.16 -16.96
N PRO A 20 8.37 -13.93 -17.66
CA PRO A 20 7.14 -14.42 -17.08
C PRO A 20 7.39 -15.19 -15.77
N LEU A 21 6.63 -14.84 -14.74
CA LEU A 21 6.70 -15.47 -13.42
C LEU A 21 5.80 -16.69 -13.37
N ALA A 22 6.27 -17.79 -12.79
CA ALA A 22 5.43 -18.95 -12.48
C ALA A 22 4.46 -18.64 -11.33
N PRO A 23 3.29 -19.31 -11.21
CA PRO A 23 2.39 -19.13 -10.07
C PRO A 23 3.10 -19.33 -8.72
N GLY A 24 2.93 -18.37 -7.82
CA GLY A 24 3.61 -18.29 -6.52
C GLY A 24 5.03 -17.73 -6.55
N GLN A 25 5.61 -17.51 -7.74
CA GLN A 25 6.97 -16.98 -7.87
C GLN A 25 7.02 -15.49 -7.52
N VAL A 26 8.07 -15.12 -6.80
CA VAL A 26 8.39 -13.74 -6.42
C VAL A 26 9.79 -13.38 -6.92
N VAL A 27 9.96 -12.14 -7.35
CA VAL A 27 11.27 -11.55 -7.66
C VAL A 27 11.37 -10.18 -7.00
N ARG A 28 12.49 -9.91 -6.32
CA ARG A 28 12.84 -8.57 -5.81
C ARG A 28 13.44 -7.74 -6.94
N LEU A 29 12.93 -6.54 -7.16
CA LEU A 29 13.47 -5.61 -8.16
C LEU A 29 14.51 -4.67 -7.55
N GLY A 30 14.25 -4.17 -6.35
CA GLY A 30 15.21 -3.33 -5.62
C GLY A 30 14.56 -2.26 -4.76
N PRO A 31 15.37 -1.49 -4.02
CA PRO A 31 14.89 -0.36 -3.25
C PRO A 31 14.48 0.78 -4.18
N THR A 32 13.30 1.35 -3.97
CA THR A 32 12.78 2.47 -4.78
C THR A 32 12.86 3.79 -4.02
N ALA A 33 12.51 3.82 -2.73
CA ALA A 33 12.54 5.05 -1.92
C ALA A 33 13.23 4.87 -0.57
N GLY A 34 13.75 5.96 0.00
CA GLY A 34 14.36 6.00 1.33
C GLY A 34 15.84 5.64 1.31
N THR A 35 16.33 4.96 2.36
CA THR A 35 17.77 4.72 2.58
C THR A 35 18.44 4.10 1.36
N GLY A 36 19.53 4.74 0.90
CA GLY A 36 20.34 4.28 -0.22
C GLY A 36 19.74 4.55 -1.61
N THR A 37 18.65 5.31 -1.71
CA THR A 37 17.97 5.57 -3.00
C THR A 37 18.14 7.02 -3.47
N PRO A 38 17.83 7.31 -4.75
CA PRO A 38 17.86 8.67 -5.30
C PRO A 38 16.86 9.64 -4.67
N THR A 39 15.90 9.21 -3.84
CA THR A 39 14.94 10.13 -3.19
C THR A 39 15.64 11.16 -2.28
N ARG A 40 16.88 10.89 -1.87
CA ARG A 40 17.73 11.85 -1.14
C ARG A 40 17.93 13.16 -1.90
N ASP A 41 17.90 13.13 -3.24
CA ASP A 41 18.09 14.30 -4.08
C ASP A 41 16.89 15.27 -3.99
N TYR A 42 15.74 14.76 -3.50
CA TYR A 42 14.55 15.53 -3.14
C TYR A 42 14.48 15.84 -1.63
N GLY A 43 15.56 15.60 -0.89
CA GLY A 43 15.60 15.81 0.55
C GLY A 43 14.92 14.71 1.37
N ILE A 44 14.70 13.52 0.79
CA ILE A 44 14.13 12.34 1.46
C ILE A 44 15.14 11.21 1.47
N GLY A 45 15.99 11.18 2.50
CA GLY A 45 17.01 10.14 2.67
C GLY A 45 16.49 8.84 3.27
N ALA A 46 15.31 8.86 3.90
CA ALA A 46 14.67 7.69 4.51
C ALA A 46 13.15 7.87 4.57
N THR A 47 12.37 6.82 4.29
CA THR A 47 10.90 6.88 4.24
C THR A 47 10.27 5.49 4.29
N ASP A 48 8.97 5.42 4.55
CA ASP A 48 8.18 4.20 4.55
C ASP A 48 6.74 4.37 4.04
N LEU A 49 6.02 3.25 4.06
CA LEU A 49 4.65 3.08 3.59
C LEU A 49 4.53 3.27 2.07
N CYS A 50 4.51 4.51 1.59
CA CYS A 50 4.47 4.87 0.17
C CYS A 50 3.35 4.15 -0.64
N GLU A 51 2.09 4.36 -0.23
CA GLU A 51 0.91 3.85 -0.94
C GLU A 51 0.61 4.67 -2.21
N PHE A 52 0.29 3.98 -3.30
CA PHE A 52 -0.07 4.64 -4.56
C PHE A 52 -1.42 5.35 -4.50
N MET A 53 -1.45 6.53 -5.11
CA MET A 53 -2.64 7.33 -5.33
C MET A 53 -2.61 7.87 -6.76
N GLN A 54 -3.61 7.51 -7.58
CA GLN A 54 -3.65 7.90 -8.98
C GLN A 54 -4.58 9.10 -9.18
N PHE A 55 -4.08 10.11 -9.88
CA PHE A 55 -4.88 11.22 -10.39
C PHE A 55 -4.86 11.19 -11.92
N PRO A 56 -5.80 11.86 -12.59
CA PRO A 56 -5.76 11.98 -14.05
C PRO A 56 -4.48 12.64 -14.59
N THR A 57 -3.80 13.46 -13.78
CA THR A 57 -2.64 14.26 -14.20
C THR A 57 -1.30 13.78 -13.62
N GLU A 58 -1.32 12.91 -12.61
CA GLU A 58 -0.11 12.46 -11.92
C GLU A 58 -0.37 11.18 -11.13
N VAL A 59 0.71 10.49 -10.76
CA VAL A 59 0.68 9.38 -9.80
C VAL A 59 1.58 9.75 -8.62
N LEU A 60 1.06 9.56 -7.42
CA LEU A 60 1.78 9.83 -6.18
C LEU A 60 2.00 8.53 -5.40
N GLN A 61 3.08 8.47 -4.64
CA GLN A 61 3.21 7.56 -3.51
C GLN A 61 3.18 8.37 -2.20
N VAL A 62 2.13 8.17 -1.40
CA VAL A 62 1.95 8.84 -0.12
C VAL A 62 2.68 8.04 0.95
N CYS A 63 3.76 8.61 1.47
CA CYS A 63 4.66 7.96 2.40
C CYS A 63 4.41 8.43 3.84
N GLY A 64 4.79 7.58 4.79
CA GLY A 64 4.66 7.83 6.22
C GLY A 64 5.74 8.76 6.75
N ASP A 65 6.31 8.38 7.90
CA ASP A 65 7.38 9.17 8.48
C ASP A 65 8.57 9.19 7.53
N SER A 66 9.09 10.39 7.26
CA SER A 66 10.14 10.61 6.27
C SER A 66 11.19 11.55 6.82
N PHE A 67 12.44 11.29 6.49
CA PHE A 67 13.59 11.98 7.07
C PHE A 67 14.55 12.45 5.99
N ALA A 68 15.16 13.61 6.19
CA ALA A 68 16.15 14.15 5.25
C ALA A 68 17.47 13.37 5.25
N GLY A 69 17.85 12.78 6.39
CA GLY A 69 18.99 11.89 6.51
C GLY A 69 18.69 10.45 6.09
N GLN A 70 19.72 9.60 6.09
CA GLN A 70 19.65 8.22 5.60
C GLN A 70 18.93 7.23 6.54
N GLY A 71 18.34 7.71 7.64
CA GLY A 71 17.66 6.86 8.62
C GLY A 71 16.66 7.63 9.48
N VAL A 72 15.86 6.88 10.24
CA VAL A 72 14.84 7.43 11.15
C VAL A 72 15.47 8.42 12.12
N GLY A 73 14.93 9.64 12.19
CA GLY A 73 15.35 10.69 13.13
C GLY A 73 16.61 11.46 12.72
N PHE A 74 17.13 11.29 11.50
CA PHE A 74 18.24 12.07 10.99
C PHE A 74 17.75 13.20 10.07
N GLY A 75 18.12 14.45 10.35
CA GLY A 75 17.70 15.61 9.56
C GLY A 75 16.25 16.04 9.83
N GLY A 76 15.65 16.77 8.90
CA GLY A 76 14.24 17.18 8.97
C GLY A 76 13.30 15.96 8.99
N TRP A 77 12.18 16.05 9.71
CA TRP A 77 11.15 15.01 9.83
C TRP A 77 9.83 15.52 9.24
N TYR A 78 9.26 14.74 8.32
CA TYR A 78 8.06 15.05 7.55
C TYR A 78 7.07 13.88 7.68
N SER A 79 5.78 14.18 7.87
CA SER A 79 4.75 13.15 8.12
C SER A 79 3.35 13.72 7.83
N PRO A 80 2.68 13.30 6.74
CA PRO A 80 3.18 12.50 5.60
C PRO A 80 3.84 13.35 4.51
N ILE A 81 4.49 12.69 3.54
CA ILE A 81 4.92 13.28 2.25
C ILE A 81 4.25 12.57 1.07
N ALA A 82 4.33 13.15 -0.12
CA ALA A 82 3.94 12.49 -1.37
C ALA A 82 5.08 12.58 -2.38
N LEU A 83 5.65 11.44 -2.76
CA LEU A 83 6.63 11.35 -3.84
C LEU A 83 5.90 11.35 -5.19
N HIS A 84 6.39 12.12 -6.15
CA HIS A 84 5.84 12.21 -7.50
C HIS A 84 6.45 11.11 -8.34
N VAL A 85 5.63 10.15 -8.75
CA VAL A 85 6.07 8.98 -9.51
C VAL A 85 6.28 9.37 -10.97
N ASP A 86 7.41 9.00 -11.54
CA ASP A 86 7.57 8.97 -12.99
C ASP A 86 6.73 7.82 -13.55
N THR A 87 5.62 8.15 -14.22
CA THR A 87 4.65 7.15 -14.69
C THR A 87 5.23 6.19 -15.71
N ASP A 88 6.26 6.59 -16.46
CA ASP A 88 6.92 5.73 -17.44
C ASP A 88 7.74 4.62 -16.77
N SER A 89 8.13 4.81 -15.50
CA SER A 89 8.88 3.84 -14.70
C SER A 89 8.01 2.77 -14.04
N ILE A 90 6.68 2.94 -13.96
CA ILE A 90 5.77 2.03 -13.23
C ILE A 90 5.90 0.57 -13.71
N GLY A 91 6.02 0.38 -15.03
CA GLY A 91 6.19 -0.93 -15.67
C GLY A 91 7.65 -1.32 -15.93
N ALA A 92 8.61 -0.45 -15.64
CA ALA A 92 10.01 -0.67 -15.98
C ALA A 92 10.66 -1.76 -15.11
N PRO A 93 11.62 -2.55 -15.62
CA PRO A 93 12.16 -3.71 -14.92
C PRO A 93 13.15 -3.31 -13.80
N ASP A 94 13.70 -2.10 -13.87
CA ASP A 94 14.56 -1.45 -12.89
C ASP A 94 13.80 -0.76 -11.74
N GLY A 95 12.46 -0.70 -11.85
CA GLY A 95 11.58 -0.24 -10.79
C GLY A 95 11.17 1.23 -10.92
N VAL A 96 10.34 1.68 -9.98
CA VAL A 96 9.80 3.04 -9.97
C VAL A 96 10.86 4.08 -9.64
N THR A 97 10.83 5.18 -10.38
CA THR A 97 11.61 6.40 -10.13
C THR A 97 10.70 7.59 -9.84
N TYR A 98 11.28 8.68 -9.35
CA TYR A 98 10.52 9.84 -8.87
C TYR A 98 11.06 11.13 -9.48
N SER A 99 10.14 12.07 -9.74
CA SER A 99 10.41 13.38 -10.33
C SER A 99 10.32 14.54 -9.32
N GLY A 100 9.86 14.27 -8.09
CA GLY A 100 9.68 15.31 -7.06
C GLY A 100 9.03 14.82 -5.78
N VAL A 101 8.75 15.76 -4.87
CA VAL A 101 8.10 15.51 -3.58
C VAL A 101 7.25 16.71 -3.16
N THR A 102 6.07 16.43 -2.59
CA THR A 102 5.25 17.39 -1.82
C THR A 102 5.26 17.00 -0.33
N GLY A 103 5.19 17.96 0.59
CA GLY A 103 5.17 17.68 2.03
C GLY A 103 6.46 18.01 2.78
N VAL A 104 7.50 18.48 2.08
CA VAL A 104 8.82 18.82 2.66
C VAL A 104 8.93 20.30 3.03
N PHE A 105 8.58 21.19 2.11
CA PHE A 105 8.63 22.65 2.33
C PHE A 105 7.32 23.21 2.87
N GLU A 106 6.20 22.63 2.45
CA GLU A 106 4.86 22.90 2.93
C GLU A 106 4.21 21.57 3.34
N PRO A 107 3.45 21.52 4.46
CA PRO A 107 2.79 20.29 4.89
C PRO A 107 1.84 19.72 3.82
N LEU A 108 1.87 18.40 3.64
CA LEU A 108 0.94 17.74 2.72
C LEU A 108 -0.52 17.86 3.19
N LEU A 109 -0.74 17.91 4.51
CA LEU A 109 -2.05 18.02 5.15
C LEU A 109 -2.28 19.43 5.67
N ALA A 110 -3.53 19.92 5.58
CA ALA A 110 -3.90 21.23 6.11
C ALA A 110 -3.84 21.27 7.65
N ASP A 111 -4.23 20.17 8.32
CA ASP A 111 -4.19 20.09 9.77
C ASP A 111 -2.75 19.81 10.25
N PRO A 112 -2.21 20.62 11.17
CA PRO A 112 -0.84 20.45 11.65
C PRO A 112 -0.67 19.19 12.49
N THR A 113 0.50 18.58 12.42
CA THR A 113 0.85 17.43 13.25
C THR A 113 0.99 17.87 14.71
N PRO A 114 0.26 17.24 15.66
CA PRO A 114 0.41 17.56 17.08
C PRO A 114 1.85 17.34 17.57
N PRO A 115 2.35 18.13 18.55
CA PRO A 115 3.70 17.94 19.07
C PRO A 115 3.97 16.52 19.56
N GLY A 116 5.04 15.90 19.07
CA GLY A 116 5.43 14.53 19.44
C GLY A 116 4.57 13.41 18.83
N ALA A 117 3.72 13.74 17.86
CA ALA A 117 2.92 12.78 17.11
C ALA A 117 3.39 12.64 15.65
N SER A 118 2.95 11.57 14.99
CA SER A 118 3.02 11.38 13.53
C SER A 118 1.60 11.45 12.96
N GLN A 119 1.46 11.88 11.71
CA GLN A 119 0.23 11.73 10.93
C GLN A 119 0.52 10.76 9.78
N LEU A 120 0.10 9.50 9.94
CA LEU A 120 0.50 8.43 9.04
C LEU A 120 -0.63 8.08 8.05
N PRO A 121 -0.29 7.83 6.77
CA PRO A 121 -1.24 7.29 5.82
C PRO A 121 -1.66 5.90 6.29
N ALA A 122 -2.96 5.71 6.43
CA ALA A 122 -3.58 4.50 6.95
C ALA A 122 -4.56 3.89 5.94
N GLY A 123 -4.38 4.20 4.65
CA GLY A 123 -5.19 3.66 3.55
C GLY A 123 -5.59 4.69 2.50
N VAL A 124 -5.53 4.30 1.22
CA VAL A 124 -6.05 5.09 0.10
C VAL A 124 -7.25 4.39 -0.55
N VAL A 125 -8.32 5.16 -0.79
CA VAL A 125 -9.48 4.72 -1.57
C VAL A 125 -9.77 5.74 -2.67
N GLU A 126 -9.79 5.27 -3.91
CA GLU A 126 -10.17 6.07 -5.08
C GLU A 126 -11.63 5.78 -5.46
N ILE A 127 -12.44 6.84 -5.60
CA ILE A 127 -13.86 6.76 -5.94
C ILE A 127 -14.17 7.84 -6.96
N ASN A 128 -14.54 7.47 -8.19
CA ASN A 128 -14.94 8.42 -9.25
C ASN A 128 -13.93 9.58 -9.44
N ARG A 129 -12.63 9.27 -9.53
CA ARG A 129 -11.52 10.25 -9.63
C ARG A 129 -11.34 11.16 -8.41
N LYS A 130 -11.98 10.85 -7.29
CA LYS A 130 -11.71 11.47 -5.99
C LYS A 130 -10.85 10.52 -5.17
N ASN A 131 -9.72 11.02 -4.69
CA ASN A 131 -8.85 10.26 -3.81
C ASN A 131 -9.10 10.64 -2.36
N TYR A 132 -9.33 9.62 -1.55
CA TYR A 132 -9.45 9.74 -0.11
C TYR A 132 -8.27 9.04 0.55
N LEU A 133 -7.66 9.74 1.50
CA LEU A 133 -6.62 9.21 2.36
C LEU A 133 -7.19 9.10 3.77
N LEU A 134 -7.15 7.92 4.38
CA LEU A 134 -7.30 7.83 5.83
C LEU A 134 -5.97 8.24 6.45
N VAL A 135 -6.00 9.22 7.34
CA VAL A 135 -4.85 9.62 8.16
C VAL A 135 -5.11 9.20 9.60
N THR A 136 -4.17 8.46 10.17
CA THR A 136 -4.17 8.10 11.58
C THR A 136 -3.07 8.85 12.32
N THR A 137 -3.48 9.62 13.33
CA THR A 137 -2.56 10.33 14.20
C THR A 137 -2.07 9.38 15.27
N THR A 138 -0.76 9.27 15.45
CA THR A 138 -0.17 8.35 16.43
C THR A 138 0.83 9.06 17.33
N THR A 139 0.99 8.55 18.55
CA THR A 139 2.14 8.89 19.42
C THR A 139 2.87 7.61 19.73
N ARG A 140 4.14 7.50 19.31
CA ARG A 140 4.92 6.25 19.44
C ARG A 140 4.17 5.05 18.84
N LEU A 141 3.57 5.25 17.65
CA LEU A 141 2.77 4.27 16.92
C LEU A 141 1.45 3.82 17.58
N VAL A 142 1.09 4.39 18.74
CA VAL A 142 -0.23 4.18 19.34
C VAL A 142 -1.23 5.16 18.72
N PRO A 143 -2.33 4.67 18.09
CA PRO A 143 -3.31 5.56 17.48
C PRO A 143 -4.04 6.39 18.52
N THR A 144 -4.27 7.67 18.20
CA THR A 144 -5.04 8.62 19.05
C THR A 144 -6.32 9.10 18.37
N SER A 145 -6.28 9.25 17.04
CA SER A 145 -7.44 9.59 16.21
C SER A 145 -7.22 9.18 14.76
N SER A 146 -8.31 9.12 13.99
CA SER A 146 -8.26 8.93 12.54
C SER A 146 -9.27 9.84 11.84
N ARG A 147 -8.98 10.26 10.61
CA ARG A 147 -9.90 11.06 9.78
C ARG A 147 -9.65 10.81 8.30
N LEU A 148 -10.68 11.06 7.49
CA LEU A 148 -10.53 11.05 6.04
C LEU A 148 -10.04 12.43 5.61
N VAL A 149 -9.10 12.44 4.68
CA VAL A 149 -8.56 13.61 4.01
C VAL A 149 -8.87 13.48 2.52
N ARG A 150 -9.28 14.58 1.89
CA ARG A 150 -9.46 14.64 0.44
C ARG A 150 -8.16 15.10 -0.20
N ALA A 151 -7.55 14.21 -0.97
CA ALA A 151 -6.32 14.51 -1.67
C ALA A 151 -6.60 15.22 -3.00
N GLU A 152 -5.73 16.17 -3.35
CA GLU A 152 -5.86 16.97 -4.55
C GLU A 152 -4.51 17.07 -5.27
N ALA A 153 -4.54 16.77 -6.56
CA ALA A 153 -3.38 16.83 -7.43
C ALA A 153 -2.74 18.24 -7.45
N GLY A 154 -1.42 18.29 -7.55
CA GLY A 154 -0.63 19.50 -7.78
C GLY A 154 -0.58 20.49 -6.61
N ARG A 155 -1.10 20.13 -5.42
CA ARG A 155 -1.09 21.03 -4.25
C ARG A 155 -0.81 20.31 -2.93
N ALA A 156 -0.19 21.05 -1.99
CA ALA A 156 -0.13 20.69 -0.58
C ALA A 156 -1.43 21.07 0.16
N GLY A 157 -1.47 20.92 1.48
CA GLY A 157 -2.59 21.38 2.30
C GLY A 157 -3.90 20.62 2.05
N TRP A 158 -3.84 19.30 1.89
CA TRP A 158 -5.03 18.46 1.71
C TRP A 158 -5.96 18.55 2.93
N GLU A 159 -7.24 18.75 2.64
CA GLU A 159 -8.22 19.10 3.66
C GLU A 159 -8.90 17.87 4.25
N THR A 160 -9.13 17.91 5.56
CA THR A 160 -9.95 16.93 6.26
C THR A 160 -11.37 16.96 5.72
N VAL A 161 -11.91 15.79 5.39
CA VAL A 161 -13.32 15.62 5.05
C VAL A 161 -14.16 15.98 6.28
N PRO A 162 -15.07 16.97 6.19
CA PRO A 162 -15.86 17.42 7.33
C PRO A 162 -16.60 16.28 8.03
N GLY A 163 -16.54 16.24 9.36
CA GLY A 163 -17.22 15.24 10.17
C GLY A 163 -16.59 13.84 10.18
N SER A 164 -15.47 13.62 9.50
CA SER A 164 -14.82 12.31 9.39
C SER A 164 -13.89 11.94 10.56
N LEU A 165 -13.53 12.91 11.40
CA LEU A 165 -12.69 12.70 12.58
C LEU A 165 -13.36 11.72 13.56
N ARG A 166 -12.58 10.75 14.03
CA ARG A 166 -12.99 9.77 15.04
C ARG A 166 -11.85 9.54 16.03
N ALA A 167 -12.21 9.26 17.28
CA ALA A 167 -11.28 8.78 18.30
C ALA A 167 -10.71 7.40 17.92
N ALA A 168 -9.56 7.04 18.48
CA ALA A 168 -8.90 5.77 18.19
C ALA A 168 -9.72 4.53 18.54
N ASP A 169 -10.66 4.62 19.49
CA ASP A 169 -11.54 3.52 19.92
C ASP A 169 -12.82 3.38 19.08
N TYR A 170 -12.99 4.21 18.05
CA TYR A 170 -14.17 4.15 17.19
C TYR A 170 -14.32 2.75 16.57
N ARG A 171 -15.52 2.16 16.72
CA ARG A 171 -15.80 0.76 16.35
C ARG A 171 -14.82 -0.23 17.00
N GLY A 172 -14.47 0.00 18.27
CA GLY A 172 -13.51 -0.82 19.01
C GLY A 172 -12.08 -0.72 18.46
N GLY A 173 -11.76 0.35 17.74
CA GLY A 173 -10.48 0.58 17.06
C GLY A 173 -10.35 -0.02 15.65
N GLY A 174 -11.33 -0.82 15.22
CA GLY A 174 -11.34 -1.56 13.95
C GLY A 174 -11.56 -0.72 12.69
N GLN A 175 -11.40 0.60 12.78
CA GLN A 175 -11.42 1.51 11.62
C GLN A 175 -10.34 2.59 11.70
N THR A 176 -9.22 2.31 12.36
CA THR A 176 -8.04 3.21 12.36
C THR A 176 -7.05 2.91 11.24
N GLN A 177 -7.32 1.89 10.44
CA GLN A 177 -6.62 1.61 9.19
C GLN A 177 -7.62 0.96 8.21
N ILE A 178 -7.54 1.35 6.94
CA ILE A 178 -8.43 0.89 5.87
C ILE A 178 -7.63 0.63 4.59
N SER A 179 -8.25 -0.04 3.63
CA SER A 179 -7.91 0.08 2.21
C SER A 179 -9.13 -0.35 1.40
N GLY A 180 -9.21 0.04 0.13
CA GLY A 180 -10.39 -0.29 -0.66
C GLY A 180 -10.35 0.16 -2.11
N TYR A 181 -11.34 -0.34 -2.85
CA TYR A 181 -11.59 0.04 -4.23
C TYR A 181 -13.07 0.26 -4.49
N TYR A 182 -13.36 1.03 -5.52
CA TYR A 182 -14.71 1.27 -6.00
C TYR A 182 -15.00 0.37 -7.21
N ASP A 183 -16.04 -0.45 -7.09
CA ASP A 183 -16.64 -1.21 -8.20
C ASP A 183 -17.86 -0.43 -8.72
N PRO A 184 -17.80 0.14 -9.93
CA PRO A 184 -18.90 0.92 -10.48
C PRO A 184 -20.05 0.06 -11.03
N ILE A 185 -19.97 -1.27 -10.99
CA ILE A 185 -21.00 -2.16 -11.53
C ILE A 185 -22.26 -2.07 -10.66
N PRO A 186 -23.41 -1.65 -11.24
CA PRO A 186 -24.66 -1.57 -10.49
C PRO A 186 -25.13 -2.95 -9.98
N THR A 187 -25.65 -2.98 -8.75
CA THR A 187 -26.38 -4.13 -8.19
C THR A 187 -27.81 -3.72 -7.86
N PRO A 188 -28.74 -4.66 -7.60
CA PRO A 188 -30.09 -4.33 -7.14
C PRO A 188 -30.12 -3.43 -5.90
N GLU A 189 -29.11 -3.53 -5.04
CA GLU A 189 -28.96 -2.79 -3.80
C GLU A 189 -28.16 -1.48 -3.93
N SER A 190 -27.44 -1.29 -5.05
CA SER A 190 -26.75 -0.03 -5.34
C SER A 190 -26.66 0.21 -6.85
N SER A 191 -27.45 1.18 -7.33
CA SER A 191 -27.46 1.57 -8.74
C SER A 191 -26.17 2.25 -9.22
N THR A 192 -25.32 2.69 -8.28
CA THR A 192 -24.03 3.33 -8.54
C THR A 192 -22.86 2.43 -8.14
N GLY A 193 -23.09 1.13 -7.92
CA GLY A 193 -22.06 0.20 -7.49
C GLY A 193 -21.60 0.41 -6.05
N TRP A 194 -20.49 -0.22 -5.67
CA TRP A 194 -20.06 -0.36 -4.28
C TRP A 194 -18.60 0.04 -4.10
N VAL A 195 -18.31 0.71 -2.99
CA VAL A 195 -16.94 0.82 -2.47
C VAL A 195 -16.76 -0.32 -1.47
N TYR A 196 -15.82 -1.21 -1.75
CA TYR A 196 -15.43 -2.29 -0.84
C TYR A 196 -14.22 -1.88 -0.02
N ILE A 197 -14.29 -2.09 1.28
CA ILE A 197 -13.33 -1.54 2.23
C ILE A 197 -12.91 -2.64 3.21
N VAL A 198 -11.63 -2.95 3.24
CA VAL A 198 -11.05 -3.70 4.36
C VAL A 198 -10.67 -2.73 5.46
N ALA A 199 -10.87 -3.11 6.72
CA ALA A 199 -10.51 -2.29 7.87
C ALA A 199 -10.05 -3.14 9.06
N ASN A 200 -9.22 -2.54 9.91
CA ASN A 200 -8.69 -3.10 11.15
C ASN A 200 -8.20 -1.95 12.06
N ASN A 201 -7.25 -2.24 12.95
CA ASN A 201 -6.57 -1.25 13.76
C ASN A 201 -5.14 -0.95 13.26
N PHE A 202 -4.71 0.30 13.42
CA PHE A 202 -3.39 0.75 13.01
C PHE A 202 -2.25 0.06 13.77
N ASP A 203 -2.49 -0.35 15.02
CA ASP A 203 -1.49 -0.99 15.88
C ASP A 203 -1.29 -2.49 15.60
N ARG A 204 -1.95 -3.02 14.56
CA ARG A 204 -1.79 -4.39 14.05
C ARG A 204 -2.23 -5.46 15.05
N SER A 205 -3.04 -5.12 16.06
CA SER A 205 -3.46 -6.07 17.08
C SER A 205 -4.77 -6.81 16.75
N ALA A 206 -5.43 -6.48 15.64
CA ALA A 206 -6.69 -7.09 15.22
C ALA A 206 -6.61 -7.77 13.85
N PRO A 207 -7.51 -8.75 13.60
CA PRO A 207 -7.73 -9.25 12.25
C PRO A 207 -8.44 -8.22 11.37
N VAL A 208 -8.46 -8.51 10.07
CA VAL A 208 -9.17 -7.68 9.09
C VAL A 208 -10.66 -8.03 9.01
N VAL A 209 -11.48 -6.99 8.87
CA VAL A 209 -12.91 -7.07 8.60
C VAL A 209 -13.25 -6.36 7.28
N LEU A 210 -14.41 -6.70 6.71
CA LEU A 210 -14.86 -6.17 5.42
C LEU A 210 -16.12 -5.30 5.59
N TYR A 211 -16.15 -4.21 4.85
CA TYR A 211 -17.29 -3.31 4.72
C TYR A 211 -17.60 -3.04 3.25
N ARG A 212 -18.82 -2.57 2.99
CA ARG A 212 -19.19 -1.90 1.74
C ARG A 212 -20.03 -0.65 1.99
N VAL A 213 -20.04 0.27 1.04
CA VAL A 213 -20.89 1.47 1.06
C VAL A 213 -21.10 1.99 -0.36
N PRO A 214 -22.24 2.61 -0.70
CA PRO A 214 -22.35 3.38 -1.94
C PRO A 214 -21.33 4.53 -1.98
N PRO A 215 -20.84 4.95 -3.15
CA PRO A 215 -19.76 5.91 -3.28
C PRO A 215 -20.03 7.26 -2.58
N GLU A 216 -21.28 7.73 -2.57
CA GLU A 216 -21.71 8.95 -1.88
C GLU A 216 -21.65 8.86 -0.36
N GLY A 217 -21.75 7.64 0.20
CA GLY A 217 -21.71 7.39 1.63
C GLY A 217 -20.31 7.21 2.21
N PHE A 218 -19.27 7.13 1.37
CA PHE A 218 -17.91 6.79 1.82
C PHE A 218 -17.38 7.70 2.94
N GLY A 219 -17.66 9.01 2.84
CA GLY A 219 -17.19 10.00 3.83
C GLY A 219 -17.75 9.80 5.25
N ASP A 220 -18.91 9.13 5.39
CA ASP A 220 -19.49 8.80 6.69
C ASP A 220 -19.28 7.34 7.04
N ARG A 221 -18.20 7.11 7.79
CA ARG A 221 -17.81 5.78 8.31
C ARG A 221 -18.88 5.10 9.18
N SER A 222 -19.85 5.86 9.69
CA SER A 222 -20.90 5.28 10.53
C SER A 222 -21.93 4.45 9.75
N GLY A 223 -22.10 4.77 8.46
CA GLY A 223 -23.04 4.11 7.54
C GLY A 223 -22.46 2.93 6.76
N TRP A 224 -21.18 2.59 6.96
CA TRP A 224 -20.55 1.46 6.27
C TRP A 224 -21.18 0.13 6.69
N GLN A 225 -21.58 -0.69 5.73
CA GLN A 225 -22.23 -1.99 5.94
C GLN A 225 -21.17 -3.06 6.18
N GLY A 226 -21.12 -3.64 7.39
CA GLY A 226 -20.20 -4.72 7.72
C GLY A 226 -20.60 -6.06 7.08
N TRP A 227 -19.62 -6.89 6.74
CA TRP A 227 -19.80 -8.28 6.31
C TRP A 227 -19.63 -9.24 7.49
N ALA A 228 -20.65 -10.06 7.75
CA ALA A 228 -20.58 -11.17 8.69
C ALA A 228 -20.55 -12.51 7.94
N ALA A 229 -19.63 -13.40 8.32
CA ALA A 229 -19.55 -14.75 7.76
C ALA A 229 -20.69 -15.64 8.28
N GLY A 230 -21.05 -16.65 7.50
CA GLY A 230 -22.10 -17.62 7.84
C GLY A 230 -23.42 -17.36 7.11
N PRO A 231 -24.45 -18.18 7.37
CA PRO A 231 -25.73 -18.05 6.68
C PRO A 231 -26.55 -16.88 7.25
N GLU A 232 -27.36 -16.26 6.39
CA GLU A 232 -28.19 -15.09 6.74
C GLU A 232 -29.12 -15.36 7.94
N PHE A 233 -29.73 -16.55 8.01
CA PHE A 233 -30.59 -16.94 9.14
C PHE A 233 -29.86 -17.00 10.50
N ALA A 234 -28.52 -17.02 10.49
CA ALA A 234 -27.68 -17.00 11.68
C ALA A 234 -26.94 -15.66 11.86
N GLY A 235 -27.38 -14.60 11.16
CA GLY A 235 -26.77 -13.27 11.23
C GLY A 235 -25.57 -13.05 10.28
N GLY A 236 -25.38 -13.93 9.30
CA GLY A 236 -24.43 -13.71 8.21
C GLY A 236 -24.92 -12.68 7.19
N GLY A 237 -24.03 -12.21 6.33
CA GLY A 237 -24.34 -11.26 5.26
C GLY A 237 -23.97 -9.81 5.56
N TRP A 238 -24.30 -8.93 4.62
CA TRP A 238 -24.05 -7.48 4.70
C TRP A 238 -24.99 -6.77 5.66
N GLY A 239 -24.50 -5.67 6.27
CA GLY A 239 -25.28 -4.83 7.18
C GLY A 239 -25.29 -5.31 8.63
N ASN A 240 -24.52 -6.36 8.93
CA ASN A 240 -24.36 -6.91 10.28
C ASN A 240 -23.06 -6.42 10.92
N THR A 241 -22.90 -6.71 12.22
CA THR A 241 -21.60 -6.54 12.90
C THR A 241 -20.56 -7.38 12.16
N PRO A 242 -19.49 -6.77 11.62
CA PRO A 242 -18.58 -7.50 10.77
C PRO A 242 -17.78 -8.52 11.58
N THR A 243 -17.56 -9.69 10.99
CA THR A 243 -16.72 -10.75 11.57
C THR A 243 -15.35 -10.76 10.89
N PRO A 244 -14.28 -11.18 11.58
CA PRO A 244 -12.97 -11.37 10.96
C PRO A 244 -13.06 -12.23 9.68
N LEU A 245 -12.38 -11.80 8.61
CA LEU A 245 -12.29 -12.60 7.38
C LEU A 245 -11.44 -13.87 7.60
N TRP A 246 -10.41 -13.77 8.43
CA TRP A 246 -9.59 -14.87 8.96
C TRP A 246 -9.00 -14.44 10.33
N PRO A 247 -8.40 -15.35 11.13
CA PRO A 247 -8.08 -15.05 12.53
C PRO A 247 -6.75 -14.30 12.75
N ASP A 248 -5.85 -14.27 11.76
CA ASP A 248 -4.52 -13.67 11.92
C ASP A 248 -4.60 -12.15 12.14
N GLN A 249 -3.62 -11.63 12.85
CA GLN A 249 -3.42 -10.20 13.03
C GLN A 249 -2.81 -9.59 11.77
N VAL A 250 -3.39 -8.48 11.31
CA VAL A 250 -3.03 -7.83 10.05
C VAL A 250 -2.61 -6.40 10.31
N GLY A 251 -1.58 -5.93 9.59
CA GLY A 251 -1.18 -4.53 9.47
C GLY A 251 -1.05 -4.13 8.01
N GLU A 252 -0.89 -2.82 7.79
CA GLU A 252 -0.71 -2.12 6.50
C GLU A 252 -1.31 -2.87 5.30
N MET A 253 -2.50 -2.44 4.89
CA MET A 253 -3.26 -3.14 3.85
C MET A 253 -3.29 -2.32 2.56
N SER A 254 -3.24 -3.02 1.43
CA SER A 254 -3.53 -2.48 0.11
C SER A 254 -4.53 -3.38 -0.60
N PHE A 255 -5.75 -2.89 -0.76
CA PHE A 255 -6.87 -3.61 -1.35
C PHE A 255 -7.33 -2.95 -2.64
N LYS A 256 -7.11 -3.61 -3.76
CA LYS A 256 -7.43 -3.09 -5.11
C LYS A 256 -8.16 -4.15 -5.93
N GLN A 257 -8.83 -3.71 -6.99
CA GLN A 257 -9.32 -4.61 -8.03
C GLN A 257 -8.24 -4.72 -9.12
N ILE A 258 -7.80 -5.94 -9.44
CA ILE A 258 -6.82 -6.22 -10.50
C ILE A 258 -7.40 -7.34 -11.36
N ASP A 259 -7.48 -7.13 -12.67
CA ASP A 259 -8.09 -8.05 -13.64
C ASP A 259 -9.48 -8.56 -13.22
N GLY A 260 -10.28 -7.67 -12.62
CA GLY A 260 -11.62 -7.97 -12.12
C GLY A 260 -11.66 -8.83 -10.86
N LYS A 261 -10.52 -9.09 -10.20
CA LYS A 261 -10.42 -9.83 -8.94
C LYS A 261 -10.16 -8.90 -7.76
N ALA A 262 -10.66 -9.30 -6.60
CA ALA A 262 -10.37 -8.66 -5.33
C ALA A 262 -8.95 -9.09 -4.89
N VAL A 263 -8.00 -8.15 -4.88
CA VAL A 263 -6.60 -8.41 -4.52
C VAL A 263 -6.21 -7.63 -3.28
N LEU A 264 -5.87 -8.35 -2.22
CA LEU A 264 -5.45 -7.78 -0.94
C LEU A 264 -4.01 -8.19 -0.65
N SER A 265 -3.10 -7.21 -0.59
CA SER A 265 -1.77 -7.39 -0.02
C SER A 265 -1.69 -6.73 1.35
N TYR A 266 -0.99 -7.37 2.28
CA TYR A 266 -0.98 -6.98 3.69
C TYR A 266 0.25 -7.50 4.43
N PHE A 267 0.57 -6.86 5.55
CA PHE A 267 1.50 -7.39 6.54
C PHE A 267 0.77 -8.34 7.49
N ASN A 268 1.20 -9.60 7.57
CA ASN A 268 0.70 -10.57 8.53
C ASN A 268 1.49 -10.44 9.84
N ALA A 269 0.95 -9.74 10.83
CA ALA A 269 1.61 -9.53 12.12
C ALA A 269 1.73 -10.81 12.96
N THR A 270 0.94 -11.85 12.66
CA THR A 270 1.06 -13.15 13.32
C THR A 270 2.31 -13.92 12.86
N THR A 271 2.69 -13.80 11.58
CA THR A 271 3.83 -14.54 11.01
C THR A 271 5.06 -13.65 10.73
N GLY A 272 4.86 -12.34 10.63
CA GLY A 272 5.84 -11.36 10.16
C GLY A 272 5.93 -11.25 8.63
N ASN A 273 5.17 -12.05 7.88
CA ASN A 273 5.29 -12.10 6.41
C ASN A 273 4.55 -10.95 5.73
N MET A 274 4.96 -10.64 4.50
CA MET A 274 4.11 -9.93 3.54
C MET A 274 3.37 -10.95 2.69
N GLU A 275 2.05 -10.83 2.65
CA GLU A 275 1.18 -11.78 2.00
C GLU A 275 0.26 -11.09 0.99
N ILE A 276 -0.21 -11.87 0.02
CA ILE A 276 -1.21 -11.45 -0.95
C ILE A 276 -2.26 -12.55 -1.14
N ARG A 277 -3.51 -12.12 -1.22
CA ARG A 277 -4.69 -12.97 -1.47
C ARG A 277 -5.42 -12.46 -2.71
N VAL A 278 -5.86 -13.39 -3.56
CA VAL A 278 -6.66 -13.11 -4.75
C VAL A 278 -7.99 -13.84 -4.64
N ALA A 279 -9.10 -13.11 -4.70
CA ALA A 279 -10.44 -13.66 -4.61
C ALA A 279 -11.32 -13.24 -5.80
N ASN A 280 -12.26 -14.10 -6.17
CA ASN A 280 -13.29 -13.76 -7.16
C ASN A 280 -14.25 -12.67 -6.66
N ASP A 281 -14.49 -12.63 -5.34
CA ASP A 281 -15.36 -11.68 -4.68
C ASP A 281 -14.71 -11.25 -3.33
N PRO A 282 -14.84 -9.98 -2.90
CA PRO A 282 -14.31 -9.51 -1.62
C PRO A 282 -14.70 -10.35 -0.40
N THR A 283 -15.93 -10.89 -0.38
CA THR A 283 -16.42 -11.73 0.73
C THR A 283 -15.70 -13.07 0.83
N SER A 284 -15.02 -13.50 -0.23
CA SER A 284 -14.28 -14.76 -0.32
C SER A 284 -12.78 -14.62 0.02
N LEU A 285 -12.31 -13.44 0.42
CA LEU A 285 -10.91 -13.22 0.81
C LEU A 285 -10.43 -14.14 1.94
N GLY A 286 -11.33 -14.50 2.88
CA GLY A 286 -11.00 -15.37 4.00
C GLY A 286 -10.54 -16.78 3.61
N SER A 287 -11.08 -17.32 2.51
CA SER A 287 -10.75 -18.66 1.98
C SER A 287 -9.87 -18.61 0.72
N ALA A 288 -9.52 -17.42 0.25
CA ALA A 288 -8.64 -17.24 -0.90
C ALA A 288 -7.25 -17.86 -0.66
N PRO A 289 -6.59 -18.38 -1.71
CA PRO A 289 -5.21 -18.84 -1.59
C PRO A 289 -4.29 -17.69 -1.17
N VAL A 290 -3.28 -18.01 -0.36
CA VAL A 290 -2.29 -17.06 0.15
C VAL A 290 -0.98 -17.27 -0.58
N THR A 291 -0.38 -16.20 -1.07
CA THR A 291 1.00 -16.19 -1.57
C THR A 291 1.85 -15.34 -0.64
N THR A 292 2.97 -15.87 -0.16
CA THR A 292 3.95 -15.10 0.61
C THR A 292 4.83 -14.30 -0.37
N VAL A 293 4.63 -12.98 -0.40
CA VAL A 293 5.44 -12.07 -1.21
C VAL A 293 6.81 -11.91 -0.57
N VAL A 294 6.86 -11.68 0.75
CA VAL A 294 8.11 -11.57 1.50
C VAL A 294 8.02 -12.45 2.73
N GLN A 295 9.01 -13.31 2.90
CA GLN A 295 9.15 -14.13 4.11
C GLN A 295 9.92 -13.35 5.17
N HIS A 296 9.38 -13.27 6.39
CA HIS A 296 10.13 -12.67 7.51
C HIS A 296 11.43 -13.42 7.78
N ALA A 297 12.49 -12.65 8.04
CA ALA A 297 13.76 -13.15 8.55
C ALA A 297 14.23 -12.29 9.73
N ASP A 298 14.98 -12.88 10.65
CA ASP A 298 15.57 -12.11 11.75
C ASP A 298 16.85 -11.40 11.32
N TRP A 299 17.18 -10.31 11.99
CA TRP A 299 18.47 -9.64 11.80
C TRP A 299 19.63 -10.44 12.43
N PRO A 300 20.84 -10.46 11.82
CA PRO A 300 21.14 -10.00 10.47
C PRO A 300 20.69 -11.06 9.44
N ALA A 301 19.78 -10.69 8.54
CA ALA A 301 19.33 -11.61 7.49
C ALA A 301 20.34 -11.71 6.33
N TRP A 302 21.20 -10.70 6.15
CA TRP A 302 22.02 -10.46 4.96
C TRP A 302 23.48 -10.15 5.31
N PRO A 303 24.43 -10.32 4.37
CA PRO A 303 25.83 -9.97 4.63
C PRO A 303 25.97 -8.47 4.89
N GLU A 304 26.97 -8.11 5.69
CA GLU A 304 27.38 -6.71 5.84
C GLU A 304 27.80 -6.13 4.48
N PRO A 305 27.34 -4.92 4.12
CA PRO A 305 26.61 -3.97 4.97
C PRO A 305 25.08 -4.25 4.99
N VAL A 306 24.39 -3.87 6.07
CA VAL A 306 22.96 -4.16 6.34
C VAL A 306 21.97 -3.70 5.25
N GLU A 307 22.40 -2.77 4.39
CA GLU A 307 21.65 -2.29 3.23
C GLU A 307 21.67 -3.26 2.05
N SER A 308 22.57 -4.25 2.06
CA SER A 308 22.66 -5.27 1.02
C SER A 308 21.37 -6.10 0.96
N LEU A 309 21.03 -6.52 -0.25
CA LEU A 309 19.89 -7.41 -0.52
C LEU A 309 20.43 -8.68 -1.14
N PRO A 310 19.82 -9.84 -0.87
CA PRO A 310 20.21 -11.09 -1.50
C PRO A 310 19.81 -11.09 -2.97
N ASP A 311 20.09 -12.22 -3.63
CA ASP A 311 19.66 -12.47 -5.00
C ASP A 311 18.16 -12.15 -5.19
N PRO A 312 17.77 -11.65 -6.39
CA PRO A 312 16.39 -11.30 -6.69
C PRO A 312 15.35 -12.41 -6.43
N GLY A 313 15.74 -13.68 -6.54
CA GLY A 313 14.85 -14.83 -6.29
C GLY A 313 14.68 -15.20 -4.81
N ASP A 314 15.49 -14.64 -3.90
CA ASP A 314 15.33 -14.83 -2.46
C ASP A 314 14.46 -13.71 -1.91
N ASN A 315 13.21 -14.03 -1.57
CA ASN A 315 12.22 -13.07 -1.11
C ASN A 315 12.19 -12.90 0.42
N ARG A 316 13.21 -13.34 1.16
CA ARG A 316 13.29 -13.05 2.59
C ARG A 316 13.58 -11.56 2.83
N LEU A 317 13.13 -11.03 3.97
CA LEU A 317 13.47 -9.67 4.41
C LEU A 317 13.30 -9.57 5.92
N ALA A 318 14.19 -8.82 6.58
CA ALA A 318 14.05 -8.55 8.00
C ALA A 318 13.18 -7.33 8.27
N GLN A 319 12.25 -7.48 9.22
CA GLN A 319 11.25 -6.48 9.62
C GLN A 319 10.50 -5.83 8.44
N PRO A 320 9.88 -6.64 7.55
CA PRO A 320 9.05 -6.10 6.48
C PRO A 320 7.73 -5.56 7.04
N TYR A 321 7.12 -4.60 6.34
CA TYR A 321 5.74 -4.16 6.54
C TYR A 321 5.27 -3.38 5.30
N GLY A 322 4.03 -2.89 5.26
CA GLY A 322 3.49 -2.20 4.08
C GLY A 322 2.81 -3.18 3.12
N GLY A 323 3.30 -3.31 1.88
CA GLY A 323 2.71 -4.22 0.89
C GLY A 323 1.74 -3.53 -0.06
N TYR A 324 2.15 -2.39 -0.62
CA TYR A 324 1.28 -1.54 -1.43
C TYR A 324 1.30 -1.94 -2.90
N LEU A 325 0.10 -2.10 -3.46
CA LEU A 325 -0.09 -2.56 -4.83
C LEU A 325 0.15 -1.42 -5.82
N SER A 326 1.01 -1.67 -6.83
CA SER A 326 1.27 -0.72 -7.90
C SER A 326 0.13 -0.65 -8.91
N PRO A 327 -0.22 0.55 -9.40
CA PRO A 327 -0.95 0.72 -10.65
C PRO A 327 -0.32 -0.07 -11.80
N GLY A 328 -1.14 -0.46 -12.77
CA GLY A 328 -0.68 -1.19 -13.95
C GLY A 328 -0.31 -2.67 -13.72
N SER A 329 -0.40 -3.15 -12.48
CA SER A 329 -0.23 -4.58 -12.15
C SER A 329 -1.26 -5.46 -12.86
N THR A 330 -0.87 -6.68 -13.19
CA THR A 330 -1.77 -7.76 -13.66
C THR A 330 -1.65 -8.95 -12.72
N LEU A 331 -2.56 -9.93 -12.78
CA LEU A 331 -2.46 -11.13 -11.93
C LEU A 331 -1.30 -12.07 -12.32
N ASP A 332 -0.65 -11.85 -13.47
CA ASP A 332 0.57 -12.57 -13.85
C ASP A 332 1.85 -11.85 -13.38
N GLU A 333 1.76 -10.56 -13.07
CA GLU A 333 2.84 -9.75 -12.51
C GLU A 333 2.23 -8.62 -11.66
N VAL A 334 1.99 -8.91 -10.38
CA VAL A 334 1.60 -7.91 -9.40
C VAL A 334 2.84 -7.28 -8.81
N ARG A 335 2.94 -5.95 -8.85
CA ARG A 335 4.05 -5.21 -8.22
C ARG A 335 3.65 -4.74 -6.84
N VAL A 336 4.48 -5.06 -5.86
CA VAL A 336 4.23 -4.83 -4.43
C VAL A 336 5.39 -4.04 -3.82
N PHE A 337 5.06 -3.01 -3.06
CA PHE A 337 6.02 -2.11 -2.42
C PHE A 337 6.02 -2.36 -0.91
N VAL A 338 7.15 -2.86 -0.42
CA VAL A 338 7.33 -3.33 0.96
C VAL A 338 8.32 -2.41 1.67
N SER A 339 7.90 -1.87 2.80
CA SER A 339 8.78 -1.10 3.68
C SER A 339 9.67 -2.01 4.51
N GLN A 340 10.86 -1.52 4.82
CA GLN A 340 11.82 -2.18 5.69
C GLN A 340 12.32 -1.17 6.71
N TRP A 341 12.27 -1.53 7.99
CA TRP A 341 12.78 -0.69 9.07
C TRP A 341 13.59 -1.50 10.07
N ASN A 342 14.90 -1.21 10.14
CA ASN A 342 15.73 -1.70 11.24
C ASN A 342 15.54 -0.85 12.50
N THR A 343 14.91 -1.44 13.53
CA THR A 343 14.62 -0.74 14.80
C THR A 343 15.76 -0.78 15.82
N SER A 344 16.87 -1.46 15.53
CA SER A 344 18.00 -1.60 16.46
C SER A 344 18.89 -0.34 16.51
N PRO A 345 19.60 -0.05 17.63
CA PRO A 345 20.46 1.11 17.74
C PRO A 345 21.89 0.83 17.23
N ARG A 346 22.35 1.54 16.19
CA ARG A 346 23.63 2.31 16.21
C ARG A 346 23.89 3.26 15.03
N ASP A 347 23.38 3.04 13.81
CA ASP A 347 23.69 3.90 12.63
C ASP A 347 22.49 4.05 11.65
N ARG A 348 21.33 3.53 12.07
CA ARG A 348 19.97 3.56 11.48
C ARG A 348 19.89 3.46 9.96
N SER A 349 20.00 2.23 9.49
CA SER A 349 19.60 1.79 8.17
C SER A 349 19.19 0.31 8.21
N PRO A 350 18.37 -0.15 7.25
CA PRO A 350 17.61 0.67 6.32
C PRO A 350 16.26 1.16 6.91
N TYR A 351 15.79 2.29 6.39
CA TYR A 351 14.41 2.76 6.47
C TYR A 351 13.96 3.18 5.07
N ARG A 352 13.42 2.21 4.34
CA ARG A 352 13.26 2.27 2.88
C ARG A 352 12.06 1.47 2.39
N VAL A 353 11.71 1.68 1.13
CA VAL A 353 10.71 0.91 0.38
C VAL A 353 11.39 0.11 -0.72
N ILE A 354 11.01 -1.15 -0.86
CA ILE A 354 11.56 -2.13 -1.80
C ILE A 354 10.43 -2.66 -2.67
N GLN A 355 10.67 -2.71 -3.97
CA GLN A 355 9.74 -3.24 -4.95
C GLN A 355 9.98 -4.73 -5.20
N PHE A 356 8.89 -5.48 -5.25
CA PHE A 356 8.81 -6.89 -5.60
C PHE A 356 7.80 -7.08 -6.73
N ALA A 357 8.00 -8.11 -7.55
CA ALA A 357 7.03 -8.62 -8.51
C ALA A 357 6.60 -10.04 -8.10
N VAL A 358 5.32 -10.35 -8.17
CA VAL A 358 4.76 -11.66 -7.80
C VAL A 358 3.68 -12.08 -8.79
N ASN A 359 3.67 -13.36 -9.17
CA ASN A 359 2.50 -13.98 -9.79
C ASN A 359 1.72 -14.72 -8.69
N PRO A 360 0.72 -14.10 -8.04
CA PRO A 360 0.03 -14.74 -6.92
C PRO A 360 -0.74 -15.98 -7.35
N PHE A 361 -0.95 -16.90 -6.41
CA PHE A 361 -1.94 -17.95 -6.59
C PHE A 361 -3.31 -17.33 -6.81
N LYS A 362 -3.98 -17.82 -7.86
CA LYS A 362 -5.31 -17.37 -8.28
C LYS A 362 -6.37 -18.31 -7.70
N PRO A 363 -7.60 -17.84 -7.46
CA PRO A 363 -8.70 -18.72 -7.07
C PRO A 363 -8.99 -19.71 -8.20
N TRP A 364 -9.26 -20.96 -7.84
CA TRP A 364 -9.55 -22.07 -8.75
C TRP A 364 -10.93 -21.97 -9.39
#